data_AF-A0A8J6JCU8-F1
#
_entry.id   AF-A0A8J6JCU8-F1
#
_cell.length_a   1.000
_cell.length_b   1.000
_cell.length_c   1.000
_cell.angle_alpha   90.00
_cell.angle_beta   90.00
_cell.angle_gamma   90.00
#
_symmetry.space_group_name_H-M   'P 1'
#
loop_
_entity.id
_entity.type
_entity.pdbx_description
1 polymer ?
#
loop_
_entity_poly.entity_id
_entity_poly.type
_entity_poly.pdbx_seq_one_letter_code
_entity_poly.pdbx_strand_id
1 'polypeptide(L)' 'MAVSKAQQKAVGKYEKENYDKVLLRLQKGSRDKIKAHAQQKGMSLNAYIVDLIEKDMER' A
#
# COMPACT_ATOMS: atom_id res chain seq x y z
N MET A 1 -20.96 12.91 6.20
CA MET A 1 -20.37 14.23 5.91
C MET A 1 -19.79 14.19 4.50
N ALA A 2 -20.20 15.08 3.59
CA ALA A 2 -19.68 15.12 2.22
C ALA A 2 -18.36 15.91 2.21
N VAL A 3 -17.25 15.25 1.91
CA VAL A 3 -15.94 15.90 1.71
C VAL A 3 -16.04 16.91 0.58
N SER A 4 -15.65 18.16 0.86
CA SER A 4 -15.71 19.26 -0.12
C SER A 4 -14.75 19.00 -1.28
N LYS A 5 -15.06 19.54 -2.47
CA LYS A 5 -14.19 19.45 -3.65
C LYS A 5 -12.78 20.04 -3.39
N ALA A 6 -12.67 21.02 -2.50
CA ALA A 6 -11.40 21.61 -2.08
C ALA A 6 -10.56 20.61 -1.26
N GLN A 7 -11.18 19.90 -0.32
CA GLN A 7 -10.50 18.85 0.45
C GLN A 7 -10.05 17.69 -0.44
N GLN A 8 -10.86 17.27 -1.42
CA GLN A 8 -10.48 16.24 -2.38
C GLN A 8 -9.23 16.62 -3.20
N LYS A 9 -9.16 17.88 -3.66
CA LYS A 9 -7.96 18.39 -4.38
C LYS A 9 -6.72 18.43 -3.47
N ALA A 10 -6.87 18.88 -2.22
CA ALA A 10 -5.77 18.93 -1.28
C ALA A 10 -5.21 17.54 -0.96
N VAL A 11 -6.10 16.56 -0.73
CA VAL A 11 -5.71 15.15 -0.51
C VAL A 11 -5.00 14.59 -1.75
N GLY A 12 -5.56 14.79 -2.95
CA GLY A 12 -4.93 14.31 -4.18
C GLY A 12 -3.55 14.91 -4.45
N LYS A 13 -3.34 16.19 -4.12
CA LYS A 13 -2.02 16.83 -4.24
C LYS A 13 -1.02 16.21 -3.25
N TYR A 14 -1.41 16.08 -1.99
CA TYR A 14 -0.58 15.47 -0.96
C TYR A 14 -0.22 14.03 -1.30
N GLU A 15 -1.19 13.25 -1.79
CA GLU A 15 -0.97 11.87 -2.20
C GLU A 15 0.02 11.75 -3.36
N LYS A 16 -0.05 12.66 -4.35
CA LYS A 16 0.83 12.63 -5.51
C LYS A 16 2.26 13.10 -5.20
N GLU A 17 2.41 14.04 -4.26
CA GLU A 17 3.72 14.56 -3.87
C GLU A 17 4.46 13.64 -2.90
N ASN A 18 3.75 12.86 -2.06
CA ASN A 18 4.37 12.10 -0.98
C ASN A 18 4.34 10.57 -1.18
N TYR A 19 3.55 10.04 -2.13
CA TYR A 19 3.42 8.59 -2.32
C TYR A 19 3.48 8.17 -3.78
N ASP A 20 4.39 7.25 -4.07
CA ASP A 20 4.37 6.49 -5.32
C ASP A 20 3.33 5.37 -5.24
N LYS A 21 2.20 5.57 -5.94
CA LYS A 21 1.10 4.61 -5.96
C LYS A 21 1.32 3.58 -7.08
N VAL A 22 1.64 2.34 -6.69
CA VAL A 22 1.76 1.21 -7.63
C VAL A 22 0.51 0.35 -7.59
N LEU A 23 -0.08 0.08 -8.76
CA LEU A 23 -1.20 -0.87 -8.88
C LEU A 23 -0.65 -2.31 -9.01
N LEU A 24 -0.71 -3.07 -7.92
CA LEU A 24 -0.32 -4.47 -7.91
C LEU A 24 -1.48 -5.36 -8.38
N ARG A 25 -1.30 -6.09 -9.48
CA ARG A 25 -2.26 -7.09 -9.96
C ARG A 25 -1.80 -8.48 -9.53
N LEU A 26 -2.56 -9.09 -8.62
CA LEU A 26 -2.34 -10.46 -8.15
C LEU A 26 -3.52 -11.35 -8.57
N GLN A 27 -3.29 -12.65 -8.68
CA GLN A 27 -4.37 -13.61 -8.88
C GLN A 27 -5.35 -13.59 -7.69
N LYS A 28 -6.64 -13.83 -7.95
CA LYS A 28 -7.67 -13.91 -6.91
C LYS A 28 -7.26 -14.91 -5.81
N GLY A 29 -7.43 -14.51 -4.55
CA GLY A 29 -7.05 -15.29 -3.36
C GLY A 29 -5.58 -15.17 -2.95
N SER A 30 -4.69 -14.63 -3.79
CA SER A 30 -3.29 -14.41 -3.40
C SER A 30 -3.16 -13.28 -2.38
N ARG A 31 -4.00 -12.24 -2.49
CA ARG A 31 -4.05 -11.13 -1.53
C ARG A 31 -4.33 -11.62 -0.11
N ASP A 32 -5.27 -12.54 0.07
CA ASP A 32 -5.64 -13.05 1.40
C ASP A 32 -4.53 -13.90 2.00
N LYS A 33 -3.85 -14.71 1.18
CA LYS A 33 -2.66 -15.46 1.61
C LYS A 33 -1.54 -14.53 2.10
N ILE A 34 -1.22 -13.49 1.33
CA ILE A 34 -0.17 -12.52 1.71
C ILE A 34 -0.61 -11.74 2.96
N LYS A 35 -1.89 -11.37 3.07
CA LYS A 35 -2.42 -10.67 4.25
C LYS A 35 -2.29 -11.53 5.51
N ALA A 36 -2.65 -12.82 5.43
CA ALA A 36 -2.50 -13.75 6.55
C ALA A 36 -1.03 -13.91 6.96
N HIS A 37 -0.12 -14.00 5.98
CA HIS A 37 1.32 -14.09 6.24
C HIS A 37 1.89 -12.80 6.85
N ALA A 38 1.47 -11.64 6.36
CA ALA A 38 1.85 -10.34 6.93
C ALA A 38 1.35 -10.21 8.37
N GLN A 39 0.11 -10.62 8.65
CA GLN A 39 -0.46 -10.64 10.01
C GLN A 39 0.31 -11.56 10.96
N GLN A 40 0.75 -12.74 10.50
CA GLN A 40 1.61 -13.62 11.29
C GLN A 40 2.94 -12.97 11.67
N LYS A 41 3.46 -12.09 10.81
CA LYS A 41 4.66 -11.28 11.08
C LYS A 41 4.38 -9.99 11.87
N GLY A 42 3.13 -9.73 12.25
CA GLY A 42 2.72 -8.50 12.93
C GLY A 42 2.76 -7.24 12.05
N MET A 43 2.82 -7.41 10.72
CA MET A 43 2.95 -6.32 9.76
C MET A 43 1.65 -6.08 9.00
N SER A 44 1.44 -4.83 8.55
CA SER A 44 0.39 -4.56 7.56
C SER A 44 0.79 -5.16 6.21
N LEU A 45 -0.21 -5.48 5.37
CA LEU A 45 0.05 -5.99 4.02
C LEU A 45 0.95 -5.04 3.21
N ASN A 46 0.74 -3.73 3.35
CA ASN A 46 1.54 -2.73 2.65
C ASN A 46 2.98 -2.71 3.18
N ALA A 47 3.15 -2.64 4.50
CA ALA A 47 4.48 -2.67 5.12
C ALA A 47 5.25 -3.94 4.75
N TYR A 48 4.57 -5.09 4.70
CA TYR A 48 5.18 -6.35 4.30
C TYR A 48 5.67 -6.35 2.85
N ILE A 49 4.91 -5.74 1.93
CA ILE A 49 5.31 -5.64 0.53
C ILE A 49 6.51 -4.69 0.39
N VAL A 50 6.49 -3.55 1.06
CA VAL A 50 7.60 -2.58 1.04
C VAL A 50 8.87 -3.19 1.63
N ASP A 51 8.78 -3.82 2.80
CA ASP A 51 9.90 -4.48 3.48
C ASP A 51 10.52 -5.60 2.62
N LEU A 52 9.70 -6.36 1.88
CA LEU A 52 10.21 -7.36 0.93
C LEU A 52 10.99 -6.73 -0.22
N ILE A 53 10.49 -5.62 -0.79
CA ILE A 53 11.16 -4.93 -1.89
C ILE A 53 12.47 -4.30 -1.40
N GLU A 54 12.47 -3.63 -0.25
CA GLU A 54 13.67 -3.04 0.34
C GLU A 54 14.73 -4.10 0.63
N LYS A 55 14.35 -5.23 1.24
CA LYS A 55 15.27 -6.35 1.51
C LYS A 55 15.84 -7.01 0.27
N ASP A 56 15.07 -7.04 -0.83
CA ASP A 56 15.55 -7.59 -2.11
C ASP A 56 16.49 -6.60 -2.81
N MET A 57 16.23 -5.28 -2.68
CA MET A 57 17.08 -4.21 -3.23
C MET A 57 18.39 -4.00 -2.45
N GLU A 58 18.40 -4.25 -1.14
CA GLU A 58 19.61 -4.17 -0.30
C GLU A 58 20.55 -5.39 -0.46
N ARG A 59 20.14 -6.39 -1.24
CA ARG A 59 20.88 -7.63 -1.48
C ARG A 59 21.65 -7.61 -2.78
#